data_AF-A0A0H2S3U4-F1
#
_entry.id   AF-A0A0H2S3U4-F1
#
_cell.length_a   1.000
_cell.length_b   1.000
_cell.length_c   1.000
_cell.angle_alpha   90.00
_cell.angle_beta   90.00
_cell.angle_gamma   90.00
#
_symmetry.space_group_name_H-M   'P 1'
#
loop_
_entity.id
_entity.type
_entity.pdbx_description
1 polymer ?
#
loop_
_entity_poly.entity_id
_entity_poly.type
_entity_poly.pdbx_seq_one_letter_code
_entity_poly.pdbx_strand_id
1 'polypeptide(L)'
;MSLDQNLFTLNIRERPGDPRILELVDGHDTVHYRKERIDGSLYTFNVFDPLSESLLATVSAPAPSSKQKTIELHNPSVPVELKFSGSFFGSFRWSFSWEDHEFEWKREECHLIRKPDPPVLVAITKEPAGKIKTQSVQFMDYNLHRFDVNDRKGLEIVMLSALLSFQDYNESQRSNTRREESGSSSSQNVPRSAPAPPPPPAAPAAAAAREPPPRPPKTGVEMIAALQANNGVDNIVVFDEGAVHDYARYCSNMLQSDVALFIVIRSSSPETVPKVLQVVHQTKSILHASGEDDELYQYVQYDKDTPSGKKAPRIIKLDDGADKYQPPSSLTVHLSKIPMPELQPRMKAPDPIKVPPPPPLREEEKGKNKAREKEDKKKQKEREKREREEAEAARRRAKIKEQVPEGRHGRSTSPPARNRLAKPQQIRENRSSENLASTGGSSRSTPFLLPSWITSSANSPSNSNSYNKLFTSVRPSSTYGTGM
;
A
#
# COMPACT_ATOMS: atom_id res chain seq x y z
N MET A 1 16.20 -1.19 -27.16
CA MET A 1 14.73 -1.15 -27.03
C MET A 1 14.37 0.26 -26.55
N SER A 2 13.76 1.08 -27.41
CA SER A 2 13.43 2.48 -27.11
C SER A 2 12.07 2.54 -26.40
N LEU A 3 12.09 2.65 -25.08
CA LEU A 3 10.89 2.90 -24.28
C LEU A 3 10.49 4.37 -24.43
N ASP A 4 9.48 4.57 -25.27
CA ASP A 4 8.51 5.66 -25.38
C ASP A 4 8.99 7.12 -25.22
N GLN A 5 8.87 7.88 -26.31
CA GLN A 5 8.97 9.35 -26.36
C GLN A 5 7.93 10.10 -25.48
N ASN A 6 6.96 9.39 -24.87
CA ASN A 6 5.86 9.97 -24.09
C ASN A 6 6.10 9.92 -22.57
N LEU A 7 7.35 9.65 -22.15
CA LEU A 7 7.71 9.49 -20.75
C LEU A 7 8.53 10.70 -20.29
N PHE A 8 7.91 11.57 -19.51
CA PHE A 8 8.60 12.70 -18.90
C PHE A 8 9.23 12.25 -17.57
N THR A 9 10.56 12.25 -17.51
CA THR A 9 11.31 11.79 -16.33
C THR A 9 12.10 12.95 -15.74
N LEU A 10 11.94 13.18 -14.44
CA LEU A 10 12.69 14.17 -13.67
C LEU A 10 13.50 13.47 -12.57
N ASN A 11 14.77 13.81 -12.49
CA ASN A 11 15.70 13.38 -11.45
C ASN A 11 15.76 14.45 -10.37
N ILE A 12 15.71 14.03 -9.11
CA ILE A 12 15.73 14.90 -7.95
C ILE A 12 17.17 14.99 -7.45
N ARG A 13 17.73 16.19 -7.42
CA ARG A 13 19.10 16.46 -7.00
C ARG A 13 19.14 17.55 -5.95
N GLU A 14 20.04 17.39 -4.98
CA GLU A 14 20.38 18.47 -4.06
C GLU A 14 21.34 19.43 -4.73
N ARG A 15 21.10 20.74 -4.56
CA ARG A 15 22.03 21.75 -5.05
C ARG A 15 23.33 21.69 -4.23
N PRO A 16 24.50 21.63 -4.88
CA PRO A 16 25.77 21.65 -4.16
C PRO A 16 25.90 22.96 -3.39
N GLY A 17 26.18 22.87 -2.09
CA GLY A 17 26.36 24.02 -1.21
C GLY A 17 25.12 24.44 -0.42
N ASP A 18 23.91 24.05 -0.83
CA ASP A 18 22.68 24.33 -0.08
C ASP A 18 21.71 23.15 -0.06
N PRO A 19 21.62 22.40 1.07
CA PRO A 19 20.73 21.25 1.19
C PRO A 19 19.25 21.63 1.27
N ARG A 20 18.91 22.92 1.40
CA ARG A 20 17.51 23.40 1.43
C ARG A 20 16.90 23.48 0.05
N ILE A 21 17.74 23.44 -0.97
CA ILE A 21 17.35 23.58 -2.36
C ILE A 21 17.45 22.21 -3.05
N LEU A 22 16.31 21.77 -3.57
CA LEU A 22 16.20 20.58 -4.41
C LEU A 22 15.85 21.01 -5.84
N GLU A 23 16.58 20.47 -6.80
CA GLU A 23 16.39 20.71 -8.22
C GLU A 23 15.86 19.45 -8.90
N LEU A 24 14.87 19.64 -9.77
CA LEU A 24 14.30 18.57 -10.58
C LEU A 24 14.80 18.76 -12.00
N VAL A 25 15.69 17.86 -12.42
CA VAL A 25 16.41 17.93 -13.70
C VAL A 25 15.99 16.82 -14.64
N ASP A 26 15.88 17.10 -15.92
CA ASP A 26 15.59 16.07 -16.92
C ASP A 26 16.84 15.25 -17.30
N GLY A 27 16.70 14.38 -18.32
CA GLY A 27 17.82 13.60 -18.87
C GLY A 27 18.88 14.43 -19.60
N HIS A 28 18.58 15.70 -19.91
CA HIS A 28 19.47 16.66 -20.55
C HIS A 28 20.10 17.63 -19.55
N ASP A 29 19.94 17.37 -18.24
CA ASP A 29 20.43 18.21 -17.15
C ASP A 29 19.79 19.61 -17.10
N THR A 30 18.63 19.79 -17.74
CA THR A 30 17.86 21.03 -17.68
C THR A 30 17.01 21.02 -16.41
N VAL A 31 17.14 22.06 -15.58
CA VAL A 31 16.32 22.23 -14.38
C VAL A 31 14.92 22.69 -14.80
N HIS A 32 13.90 21.93 -14.44
CA HIS A 32 12.49 22.26 -14.71
C HIS A 32 11.79 22.83 -13.48
N TYR A 33 12.20 22.41 -12.28
CA TYR A 33 11.62 22.87 -11.02
C TYR A 33 12.67 23.01 -9.94
N ARG A 34 12.48 23.99 -9.05
CA ARG A 34 13.30 24.21 -7.86
C ARG A 34 12.41 24.21 -6.62
N LYS A 35 12.63 23.28 -5.70
CA LYS A 35 12.08 23.32 -4.35
C LYS A 35 13.05 24.06 -3.43
N GLU A 36 12.50 24.94 -2.59
CA GLU A 36 13.24 25.67 -1.57
C GLU A 36 12.50 25.58 -0.24
N ARG A 37 13.16 25.03 0.77
CA ARG A 37 12.60 24.91 2.13
C ARG A 37 12.75 26.23 2.87
N ILE A 38 11.65 26.70 3.48
CA ILE A 38 11.63 27.92 4.28
C ILE A 38 11.82 27.54 5.75
N ASP A 39 12.76 28.19 6.42
CA ASP A 39 12.90 28.05 7.87
C ASP A 39 11.74 28.79 8.57
N GLY A 40 11.04 28.09 9.46
CA GLY A 40 9.92 28.66 10.19
C GLY A 40 9.41 27.74 11.29
N SER A 41 8.46 28.25 12.07
CA SER A 41 7.74 27.46 13.07
C SER A 41 6.81 26.42 12.43
N LEU A 42 6.31 26.72 11.23
CA LEU A 42 5.50 25.82 10.41
C LEU A 42 6.37 25.16 9.35
N TYR A 43 6.00 23.95 8.96
CA TYR A 43 6.62 23.29 7.83
C TYR A 43 6.14 23.94 6.54
N THR A 44 7.04 24.64 5.86
CA THR A 44 6.75 25.30 4.59
C THR A 44 7.88 25.11 3.58
N PHE A 45 7.53 24.85 2.33
CA PHE A 45 8.47 24.95 1.22
C PHE A 45 7.78 25.51 -0.03
N ASN A 46 8.57 26.14 -0.89
CA ASN A 46 8.12 26.71 -2.15
C ASN A 46 8.64 25.90 -3.32
N VAL A 47 7.88 25.87 -4.41
CA VAL A 47 8.26 25.32 -5.71
C VAL A 47 8.28 26.45 -6.73
N PHE A 48 9.39 26.60 -7.43
CA PHE A 48 9.62 27.65 -8.42
C PHE A 48 9.89 27.06 -9.80
N ASP A 49 9.53 27.84 -10.83
CA ASP A 49 10.09 27.69 -12.18
C ASP A 49 11.48 28.36 -12.21
N PRO A 50 12.57 27.63 -12.46
CA PRO A 50 13.92 28.19 -12.45
C PRO A 50 14.19 29.20 -13.57
N LEU A 51 13.45 29.15 -14.69
CA LEU A 51 13.67 30.07 -15.81
C LEU A 51 13.03 31.44 -15.57
N SER A 52 11.81 31.46 -15.04
CA SER A 52 11.07 32.70 -14.77
C SER A 52 11.21 33.18 -13.32
N GLU A 53 11.76 32.35 -12.44
CA GLU A 53 11.74 32.52 -10.97
C GLU A 53 10.33 32.67 -10.39
N SER A 54 9.31 32.26 -11.15
CA SER A 54 7.92 32.34 -10.71
C SER A 54 7.64 31.31 -9.62
N LEU A 55 6.97 31.75 -8.54
CA LEU A 55 6.45 30.87 -7.51
C LEU A 55 5.26 30.09 -8.10
N LEU A 56 5.38 28.77 -8.15
CA LEU A 56 4.37 27.88 -8.71
C LEU A 56 3.47 27.28 -7.64
N ALA A 57 4.05 26.92 -6.49
CA ALA A 57 3.31 26.33 -5.38
C ALA A 57 3.98 26.60 -4.04
N THR A 58 3.18 26.69 -3.00
CA THR A 58 3.61 26.72 -1.60
C THR A 58 2.96 25.55 -0.87
N VAL A 59 3.78 24.71 -0.23
CA VAL A 59 3.28 23.61 0.60
C VAL A 59 3.42 23.99 2.05
N SER A 60 2.35 23.85 2.83
CA SER A 60 2.34 24.19 4.25
C SER A 60 1.71 23.08 5.11
N ALA A 61 2.24 22.90 6.32
CA ALA A 61 1.66 22.04 7.36
C ALA A 61 2.21 22.43 8.75
N PRO A 62 1.58 21.99 9.86
CA PRO A 62 2.13 22.19 11.21
C PRO A 62 3.52 21.58 11.41
N ALA A 63 3.78 20.43 10.77
CA ALA A 63 5.05 19.73 10.84
C ALA A 63 5.28 18.90 9.56
N PRO A 64 6.54 18.54 9.22
CA PRO A 64 6.82 17.68 8.05
C PRO A 64 6.16 16.30 8.17
N SER A 65 5.98 15.81 9.40
CA SER A 65 5.32 14.55 9.77
C SER A 65 3.79 14.65 9.86
N SER A 66 3.20 15.81 9.57
CA SER A 66 1.75 15.99 9.58
C SER A 66 1.08 15.04 8.58
N LYS A 67 -0.05 14.44 8.98
CA LYS A 67 -0.90 13.57 8.15
C LYS A 67 -1.79 14.34 7.18
N GLN A 68 -1.83 15.66 7.31
CA GLN A 68 -2.59 16.55 6.44
C GLN A 68 -1.68 17.71 6.06
N LYS A 69 -1.63 18.03 4.77
CA LYS A 69 -0.81 19.11 4.21
C LYS A 69 -1.62 19.87 3.18
N THR A 70 -1.34 21.15 3.02
CA THR A 70 -2.00 21.99 2.02
C THR A 70 -0.97 22.42 0.98
N ILE A 71 -1.27 22.18 -0.30
CA ILE A 71 -0.53 22.73 -1.43
C ILE A 71 -1.36 23.91 -1.96
N GLU A 72 -0.82 25.12 -1.89
CA GLU A 72 -1.41 26.29 -2.54
C GLU A 72 -0.67 26.52 -3.86
N LEU A 73 -1.36 26.32 -4.98
CA LEU A 73 -0.82 26.72 -6.29
C LEU A 73 -0.88 28.22 -6.44
N HIS A 74 0.01 28.75 -7.29
CA HIS A 74 0.04 30.15 -7.68
C HIS A 74 -0.09 30.24 -9.20
N ASN A 75 -0.98 31.12 -9.67
CA ASN A 75 -1.31 31.33 -11.08
C ASN A 75 -1.97 30.13 -11.82
N PRO A 76 -3.25 29.79 -11.53
CA PRO A 76 -4.17 30.46 -10.60
C PRO A 76 -3.99 30.00 -9.14
N SER A 77 -4.47 30.82 -8.19
CA SER A 77 -4.42 30.45 -6.77
C SER A 77 -5.48 29.39 -6.46
N VAL A 78 -5.02 28.17 -6.17
CA VAL A 78 -5.89 27.02 -5.89
C VAL A 78 -5.30 26.22 -4.73
N PRO A 79 -6.01 26.10 -3.59
CA PRO A 79 -5.60 25.24 -2.49
C PRO A 79 -6.01 23.79 -2.77
N VAL A 80 -5.05 22.88 -2.60
CA VAL A 80 -5.22 21.43 -2.74
C VAL A 80 -4.84 20.78 -1.42
N GLU A 81 -5.75 19.97 -0.91
CA GLU A 81 -5.57 19.27 0.37
C GLU A 81 -4.99 17.86 0.13
N LEU A 82 -3.86 17.57 0.76
CA LEU A 82 -3.28 16.23 0.82
C LEU A 82 -3.70 15.56 2.11
N LYS A 83 -4.35 14.39 2.00
CA LYS A 83 -4.79 13.58 3.14
C LYS A 83 -4.03 12.27 3.20
N PHE A 84 -3.44 11.98 4.35
CA PHE A 84 -2.92 10.66 4.64
C PHE A 84 -4.08 9.71 4.98
N SER A 85 -4.36 8.79 4.06
CA SER A 85 -5.51 7.87 4.17
C SER A 85 -5.19 6.58 4.93
N GLY A 86 -3.98 6.47 5.49
CA GLY A 86 -3.62 5.45 6.48
C GLY A 86 -2.50 4.50 6.04
N SER A 87 -2.02 3.73 7.03
CA SER A 87 -1.03 2.66 6.90
C SER A 87 -1.62 1.28 7.26
N PHE A 88 -2.93 1.11 7.14
CA PHE A 88 -3.54 -0.22 7.30
C PHE A 88 -3.01 -1.12 6.18
N PHE A 89 -2.46 -2.28 6.54
CA PHE A 89 -1.69 -3.18 5.67
C PHE A 89 -0.32 -2.65 5.21
N GLY A 90 0.34 -1.78 6.00
CA GLY A 90 1.72 -1.32 5.73
C GLY A 90 1.89 -0.48 4.46
N SER A 91 0.80 -0.11 3.77
CA SER A 91 0.85 0.66 2.54
C SER A 91 0.79 2.15 2.84
N PHE A 92 1.83 2.89 2.45
CA PHE A 92 1.87 4.34 2.44
C PHE A 92 0.83 4.88 1.45
N ARG A 93 -0.27 5.48 1.94
CA ARG A 93 -1.35 6.04 1.11
C ARG A 93 -1.62 7.51 1.38
N TRP A 94 -1.55 8.31 0.32
CA TRP A 94 -1.96 9.71 0.33
C TRP A 94 -2.94 9.95 -0.79
N SER A 95 -4.01 10.67 -0.51
CA SER A 95 -4.99 11.06 -1.51
C SER A 95 -5.14 12.57 -1.60
N PHE A 96 -5.50 13.03 -2.79
CA PHE A 96 -5.86 14.41 -3.08
C PHE A 96 -6.86 14.45 -4.22
N SER A 97 -7.60 15.56 -4.32
CA SER A 97 -8.54 15.80 -5.42
C SER A 97 -8.03 16.95 -6.27
N TRP A 98 -8.16 16.82 -7.59
CA TRP A 98 -7.82 17.86 -8.54
C TRP A 98 -8.90 17.91 -9.61
N GLU A 99 -9.54 19.06 -9.76
CA GLU A 99 -10.77 19.20 -10.57
C GLU A 99 -11.80 18.14 -10.13
N ASP A 100 -12.41 17.41 -11.08
CA ASP A 100 -13.39 16.35 -10.81
C ASP A 100 -12.75 14.96 -10.62
N HIS A 101 -11.45 14.91 -10.37
CA HIS A 101 -10.67 13.68 -10.32
C HIS A 101 -10.04 13.43 -8.94
N GLU A 102 -10.05 12.17 -8.50
CA GLU A 102 -9.39 11.73 -7.26
C GLU A 102 -8.09 11.00 -7.58
N PHE A 103 -7.01 11.37 -6.90
CA PHE A 103 -5.68 10.78 -7.07
C PHE A 103 -5.23 10.13 -5.77
N GLU A 104 -4.53 9.02 -5.89
CA GLU A 104 -3.99 8.25 -4.76
C GLU A 104 -2.54 7.84 -5.02
N TRP A 105 -1.63 8.32 -4.17
CA TRP A 105 -0.27 7.84 -4.07
C TRP A 105 -0.22 6.59 -3.20
N LYS A 106 0.33 5.49 -3.76
CA LYS A 106 0.65 4.24 -3.10
C LYS A 106 2.15 4.00 -3.19
N ARG A 107 2.87 4.26 -2.10
CA ARG A 107 4.33 4.11 -2.05
C ARG A 107 5.04 4.86 -3.21
N GLU A 108 5.41 4.13 -4.27
CA GLU A 108 6.14 4.62 -5.45
C GLU A 108 5.23 4.94 -6.65
N GLU A 109 3.92 4.71 -6.55
CA GLU A 109 2.99 4.80 -7.67
C GLU A 109 1.85 5.79 -7.38
N CYS A 110 1.58 6.71 -8.32
CA CYS A 110 0.42 7.58 -8.28
C CYS A 110 -0.67 7.06 -9.21
N HIS A 111 -1.88 6.90 -8.70
CA HIS A 111 -3.03 6.41 -9.45
C HIS A 111 -4.13 7.47 -9.53
N LEU A 112 -4.72 7.62 -10.71
CA LEU A 112 -6.01 8.25 -10.89
C LEU A 112 -7.12 7.24 -10.55
N ILE A 113 -7.95 7.55 -9.56
CA ILE A 113 -9.04 6.70 -9.09
C ILE A 113 -10.31 7.02 -9.88
N ARG A 114 -10.90 6.01 -10.54
CA ARG A 114 -12.09 6.16 -11.38
C ARG A 114 -13.13 5.11 -11.03
N LYS A 115 -14.03 5.32 -10.07
CA LYS A 115 -15.09 4.32 -9.80
C LYS A 115 -16.17 4.42 -10.89
N PRO A 116 -16.65 3.30 -11.48
CA PRO A 116 -16.37 1.89 -11.15
C PRO A 116 -15.18 1.26 -11.89
N ASP A 117 -14.55 1.99 -12.80
CA ASP A 117 -13.36 1.56 -13.56
C ASP A 117 -12.14 1.24 -12.66
N PRO A 118 -11.16 0.46 -13.16
CA PRO A 118 -9.91 0.26 -12.43
C PRO A 118 -9.09 1.56 -12.32
N PRO A 119 -8.31 1.73 -11.23
CA PRO A 119 -7.36 2.84 -11.09
C PRO A 119 -6.31 2.85 -12.22
N VAL A 120 -5.90 4.04 -12.65
CA VAL A 120 -4.96 4.23 -13.75
C VAL A 120 -3.66 4.84 -13.25
N LEU A 121 -2.53 4.18 -13.49
CA LEU A 121 -1.20 4.67 -13.11
C LEU A 121 -0.85 5.93 -13.90
N VAL A 122 -0.57 7.04 -13.21
CA VAL A 122 -0.24 8.34 -13.83
C VAL A 122 1.18 8.82 -13.53
N ALA A 123 1.79 8.34 -12.44
CA ALA A 123 3.20 8.59 -12.15
C ALA A 123 3.82 7.39 -11.43
N ILE A 124 5.11 7.17 -11.67
CA ILE A 124 5.92 6.19 -10.94
C ILE A 124 7.21 6.86 -10.47
N THR A 125 7.65 6.53 -9.28
CA THR A 125 8.91 6.98 -8.73
C THR A 125 9.89 5.82 -8.63
N LYS A 126 11.18 6.14 -8.64
CA LYS A 126 12.24 5.16 -8.42
C LYS A 126 12.96 5.48 -7.13
N GLU A 127 12.97 4.50 -6.23
CA GLU A 127 13.79 4.51 -5.03
C GLU A 127 14.99 3.56 -5.24
N PRO A 128 16.23 3.99 -4.99
CA PRO A 128 17.38 3.11 -5.08
C PRO A 128 17.32 2.06 -3.95
N ALA A 129 17.65 0.81 -4.27
CA ALA A 129 17.65 -0.28 -3.31
C ALA A 129 18.46 0.07 -2.05
N GLY A 130 17.84 -0.10 -0.88
CA GLY A 130 18.44 0.22 0.41
C GLY A 130 18.32 1.68 0.85
N LYS A 131 17.70 2.57 0.06
CA LYS A 131 17.43 3.95 0.43
C LYS A 131 15.98 4.34 0.15
N ILE A 132 15.21 4.61 1.21
CA ILE A 132 13.89 5.29 1.13
C ILE A 132 14.11 6.78 0.82
N LYS A 133 14.66 7.08 -0.35
CA LYS A 133 14.81 8.44 -0.86
C LYS A 133 14.53 8.39 -2.34
N THR A 134 13.44 9.02 -2.75
CA THR A 134 13.07 9.08 -4.16
C THR A 134 14.16 9.79 -4.97
N GLN A 135 14.63 9.14 -6.01
CA GLN A 135 15.70 9.66 -6.88
C GLN A 135 15.16 10.25 -8.18
N SER A 136 14.11 9.65 -8.74
CA SER A 136 13.48 10.13 -9.95
C SER A 136 11.98 9.91 -9.92
N VAL A 137 11.25 10.75 -10.62
CA VAL A 137 9.82 10.62 -10.90
C VAL A 137 9.61 10.57 -12.40
N GLN A 138 8.66 9.75 -12.83
CA GLN A 138 8.32 9.54 -14.22
C GLN A 138 6.81 9.68 -14.38
N PHE A 139 6.38 10.62 -15.21
CA PHE A 139 4.99 10.87 -15.51
C PHE A 139 4.55 10.10 -16.75
N MET A 140 3.40 9.44 -16.64
CA MET A 140 2.76 8.71 -17.73
C MET A 140 1.84 9.65 -18.51
N ASP A 141 2.41 10.59 -19.27
CA ASP A 141 1.64 11.65 -19.94
C ASP A 141 0.57 11.09 -20.88
N TYR A 142 0.85 9.96 -21.55
CA TYR A 142 -0.14 9.24 -22.35
C TYR A 142 -1.40 8.88 -21.55
N ASN A 143 -1.25 8.45 -20.29
CA ASN A 143 -2.40 8.12 -19.45
C ASN A 143 -3.15 9.39 -19.05
N LEU A 144 -2.45 10.45 -18.66
CA LEU A 144 -3.06 11.74 -18.33
C LEU A 144 -3.82 12.36 -19.51
N HIS A 145 -3.31 12.23 -20.73
CA HIS A 145 -3.92 12.79 -21.94
C HIS A 145 -5.32 12.22 -22.23
N ARG A 146 -5.63 11.02 -21.73
CA ARG A 146 -6.88 10.31 -21.98
C ARG A 146 -8.01 10.73 -21.04
N PHE A 147 -7.73 11.61 -20.10
CA PHE A 147 -8.70 12.11 -19.13
C PHE A 147 -8.92 13.60 -19.34
N ASP A 148 -10.13 14.05 -18.98
CA ASP A 148 -10.58 15.43 -19.15
C ASP A 148 -10.02 16.32 -18.02
N VAL A 149 -8.69 16.30 -17.85
CA VAL A 149 -7.98 17.23 -16.97
C VAL A 149 -7.68 18.49 -17.77
N ASN A 150 -8.28 19.61 -17.36
CA ASN A 150 -8.17 20.88 -18.07
C ASN A 150 -6.81 21.52 -17.80
N ASP A 151 -6.43 21.62 -16.52
CA ASP A 151 -5.13 22.15 -16.09
C ASP A 151 -4.15 21.03 -15.75
N ARG A 152 -3.53 20.50 -16.79
CA ARG A 152 -2.51 19.44 -16.66
C ARG A 152 -1.23 19.95 -16.01
N LYS A 153 -0.90 21.23 -16.18
CA LYS A 153 0.33 21.80 -15.62
C LYS A 153 0.17 22.02 -14.12
N GLY A 154 -0.98 22.51 -13.68
CA GLY A 154 -1.36 22.54 -12.27
C GLY A 154 -1.31 21.15 -11.64
N LEU A 155 -1.89 20.14 -12.30
CA LEU A 155 -1.83 18.75 -11.82
C LEU A 155 -0.39 18.24 -11.68
N GLU A 156 0.48 18.50 -12.66
CA GLU A 156 1.90 18.15 -12.60
C GLU A 156 2.58 18.76 -11.36
N ILE A 157 2.36 20.07 -11.13
CA ILE A 157 2.92 20.79 -9.99
C ILE A 157 2.38 20.24 -8.66
N VAL A 158 1.10 19.89 -8.58
CA VAL A 158 0.49 19.26 -7.40
C VAL A 158 1.12 17.90 -7.12
N MET A 159 1.24 17.05 -8.13
CA MET A 159 1.86 15.72 -7.98
C MET A 159 3.33 15.82 -7.53
N LEU A 160 4.10 16.74 -8.12
CA LEU A 160 5.48 17.01 -7.72
C LEU A 160 5.58 17.52 -6.28
N SER A 161 4.75 18.51 -5.94
CA SER A 161 4.69 19.09 -4.60
C SER A 161 4.32 18.04 -3.55
N ALA A 162 3.36 17.18 -3.86
CA ALA A 162 2.98 16.05 -3.01
C ALA A 162 4.16 15.12 -2.79
N LEU A 163 4.82 14.67 -3.87
CA LEU A 163 5.98 13.79 -3.81
C LEU A 163 7.13 14.37 -2.97
N LEU A 164 7.48 15.63 -3.20
CA LEU A 164 8.54 16.31 -2.46
C LEU A 164 8.19 16.47 -0.97
N SER A 165 6.90 16.59 -0.66
CA SER A 165 6.43 16.61 0.73
C SER A 165 6.51 15.24 1.41
N PHE A 166 6.43 14.15 0.64
CA PHE A 166 6.54 12.78 1.15
C PHE A 166 7.99 12.44 1.49
N GLN A 167 8.95 12.97 0.74
CA GLN A 167 10.37 12.84 1.08
C GLN A 167 10.67 13.46 2.44
N ASP A 168 10.20 14.67 2.69
CA ASP A 168 10.39 15.37 3.97
C ASP A 168 9.65 14.66 5.11
N TYR A 169 8.48 14.07 4.82
CA TYR A 169 7.76 13.21 5.77
C TYR A 169 8.64 12.01 6.17
N ASN A 170 9.16 11.27 5.19
CA ASN A 170 9.99 10.10 5.43
C ASN A 170 11.31 10.42 6.16
N GLU A 171 11.95 11.54 5.81
CA GLU A 171 13.15 12.03 6.49
C GLU A 171 12.86 12.40 7.95
N SER A 172 11.73 13.05 8.22
CA SER A 172 11.34 13.40 9.59
C SER A 172 11.12 12.16 10.47
N GLN A 173 10.47 11.11 9.93
CA GLN A 173 10.25 9.85 10.65
C GLN A 173 11.58 9.17 11.02
N ARG A 174 12.57 9.18 10.12
CA ARG A 174 13.92 8.67 10.38
C ARG A 174 14.65 9.47 11.45
N SER A 175 14.55 10.80 11.38
CA SER A 175 15.25 11.69 12.31
C SER A 175 14.75 11.51 13.75
N ASN A 176 13.45 11.23 13.93
CA ASN A 176 12.86 10.94 15.24
C ASN A 176 13.37 9.60 15.79
N THR A 177 13.39 8.56 14.95
CA THR A 177 13.88 7.23 15.35
C THR A 177 15.34 7.30 15.82
N ARG A 178 16.20 8.04 15.12
CA ARG A 178 17.63 8.19 15.47
C ARG A 178 17.88 9.04 16.73
N ARG A 179 17.01 10.02 17.02
CA ARG A 179 17.12 10.87 18.22
C ARG A 179 16.81 10.11 19.50
N GLU A 180 15.89 9.15 19.45
CA GLU A 180 15.56 8.31 20.61
C GLU A 180 16.71 7.35 20.98
N GLU A 181 17.54 6.96 20.01
CA GLU A 181 18.72 6.11 20.24
C GLU A 181 19.95 6.89 20.76
N SER A 182 20.03 8.20 20.49
CA SER A 182 21.20 9.03 20.84
C SER A 182 21.07 9.74 22.19
N GLY A 183 20.16 9.29 23.06
CA GLY A 183 19.97 9.80 24.42
C GLY A 183 21.10 9.42 25.39
N SER A 184 22.35 9.79 25.09
CA SER A 184 23.42 9.94 26.07
C SER A 184 24.49 10.91 25.54
N SER A 185 24.72 11.97 26.32
CA SER A 185 25.85 12.90 26.29
C SER A 185 26.14 13.69 25.01
N SER A 186 25.66 14.93 24.97
CA SER A 186 26.56 16.10 24.80
C SER A 186 25.81 17.40 25.02
N SER A 187 26.03 18.01 26.17
CA SER A 187 25.84 19.43 26.41
C SER A 187 26.68 20.22 25.39
N GLN A 188 26.06 21.03 24.54
CA GLN A 188 26.78 22.06 23.80
C GLN A 188 26.45 23.44 24.38
N ASN A 189 27.47 23.97 25.04
CA ASN A 189 27.71 25.36 25.36
C ASN A 189 27.41 26.28 24.16
N VAL A 190 26.64 27.32 24.41
CA VAL A 190 26.68 28.56 23.62
C VAL A 190 27.22 29.66 24.52
N PRO A 191 28.34 30.33 24.17
CA PRO A 191 28.75 31.54 24.86
C PRO A 191 28.03 32.73 24.22
N ARG A 192 27.22 33.46 24.98
CA ARG A 192 26.73 34.78 24.54
C ARG A 192 26.91 35.80 25.65
N SER A 193 27.84 36.71 25.40
CA SER A 193 28.25 37.80 26.28
C SER A 193 27.19 38.91 26.39
N ALA A 194 26.83 39.23 27.65
CA ALA A 194 26.49 40.54 28.26
C ALA A 194 25.29 41.38 27.75
N PRO A 195 24.76 42.37 28.54
CA PRO A 195 25.01 42.74 29.95
C PRO A 195 23.74 42.77 30.86
N ALA A 196 23.99 42.97 32.17
CA ALA A 196 23.09 42.81 33.33
C ALA A 196 21.97 43.86 33.54
N PRO A 197 20.95 43.52 34.37
CA PRO A 197 20.42 44.42 35.42
C PRO A 197 20.37 43.75 36.83
N PRO A 198 20.11 44.52 37.92
CA PRO A 198 20.57 44.24 39.30
C PRO A 198 19.65 43.30 40.13
N PRO A 199 20.09 42.83 41.32
CA PRO A 199 19.46 41.71 42.04
C PRO A 199 18.43 42.15 43.10
N PRO A 200 17.46 41.28 43.45
CA PRO A 200 16.80 41.28 44.76
C PRO A 200 17.28 40.13 45.68
N PRO A 201 17.05 40.23 47.00
CA PRO A 201 17.89 39.63 48.02
C PRO A 201 17.50 38.19 48.44
N ALA A 202 18.45 37.58 49.14
CA ALA A 202 18.52 36.20 49.61
C ALA A 202 17.38 35.73 50.54
N ALA A 203 16.99 34.47 50.37
CA ALA A 203 16.50 33.58 51.43
C ALA A 203 16.83 32.10 51.09
N PRO A 204 16.99 31.21 52.08
CA PRO A 204 18.03 30.18 52.09
C PRO A 204 17.61 28.79 51.59
N ALA A 205 18.65 28.00 51.30
CA ALA A 205 18.63 26.61 50.89
C ALA A 205 17.98 25.66 51.92
N ALA A 206 17.23 24.66 51.42
CA ALA A 206 17.32 23.27 51.89
C ALA A 206 16.54 22.29 50.98
N ALA A 207 17.30 21.34 50.44
CA ALA A 207 16.98 19.91 50.32
C ALA A 207 16.07 19.37 49.19
N ALA A 208 16.75 18.61 48.33
CA ALA A 208 16.35 17.32 47.74
C ALA A 208 15.44 17.31 46.50
N ALA A 209 16.02 17.70 45.36
CA ALA A 209 15.62 17.11 44.08
C ALA A 209 15.96 15.61 44.12
N ARG A 210 14.92 14.77 44.20
CA ARG A 210 15.03 13.32 44.12
C ARG A 210 15.54 12.94 42.73
N GLU A 211 16.68 12.26 42.66
CA GLU A 211 17.11 11.59 41.44
C GLU A 211 16.04 10.56 41.02
N PRO A 212 15.66 10.50 39.73
CA PRO A 212 14.71 9.50 39.26
C PRO A 212 15.30 8.10 39.46
N PRO A 213 14.50 7.10 39.86
CA PRO A 213 15.01 5.76 40.13
C PRO A 213 15.64 5.14 38.88
N PRO A 214 16.68 4.30 39.05
CA PRO A 214 17.36 3.62 37.94
C PRO A 214 16.34 2.80 37.14
N ARG A 215 16.35 2.98 35.81
CA ARG A 215 15.46 2.24 34.91
C ARG A 215 15.67 0.73 35.08
N PRO A 216 14.62 -0.09 35.09
CA PRO A 216 14.75 -1.53 35.20
C PRO A 216 15.56 -2.11 34.02
N PRO A 217 16.25 -3.25 34.21
CA PRO A 217 17.04 -3.87 33.16
C PRO A 217 16.16 -4.18 31.95
N LYS A 218 16.62 -3.78 30.75
CA LYS A 218 15.92 -4.05 29.48
C LYS A 218 15.61 -5.54 29.37
N THR A 219 14.32 -5.88 29.32
CA THR A 219 13.88 -7.27 29.17
C THR A 219 14.41 -7.81 27.83
N GLY A 220 14.76 -9.09 27.72
CA GLY A 220 15.34 -9.66 26.48
C GLY A 220 14.49 -9.36 25.22
N VAL A 221 13.17 -9.34 25.37
CA VAL A 221 12.21 -8.94 24.33
C VAL A 221 12.34 -7.46 23.90
N GLU A 222 12.64 -6.55 24.82
CA GLU A 222 12.86 -5.13 24.50
C GLU A 222 14.18 -4.91 23.74
N MET A 223 15.19 -5.74 24.02
CA MET A 223 16.42 -5.75 23.24
C MET A 223 16.15 -6.22 21.80
N ILE A 224 15.35 -7.28 21.63
CA ILE A 224 14.93 -7.71 20.28
C ILE A 224 14.12 -6.61 19.59
N ALA A 225 13.19 -5.96 20.29
CA ALA A 225 12.42 -4.85 19.74
C ALA A 225 13.31 -3.70 19.25
N ALA A 226 14.37 -3.36 20.00
CA ALA A 226 15.36 -2.36 19.58
C ALA A 226 16.15 -2.82 18.34
N LEU A 227 16.57 -4.09 18.27
CA LEU A 227 17.26 -4.64 17.10
C LEU A 227 16.36 -4.67 15.85
N GLN A 228 15.04 -4.83 16.03
CA GLN A 228 14.07 -4.80 14.93
C GLN A 228 13.59 -3.40 14.57
N ALA A 229 13.93 -2.34 15.31
CA ALA A 229 13.41 -1.00 15.07
C ALA A 229 13.73 -0.45 13.66
N ASN A 230 14.82 -0.92 13.06
CA ASN A 230 15.22 -0.56 11.69
C ASN A 230 14.60 -1.45 10.60
N ASN A 231 13.93 -2.52 11.00
CA ASN A 231 13.23 -3.43 10.11
C ASN A 231 11.74 -3.06 10.10
N GLY A 232 11.06 -3.25 8.96
CA GLY A 232 9.63 -2.92 8.87
C GLY A 232 8.82 -3.67 9.92
N VAL A 233 7.68 -3.11 10.35
CA VAL A 233 6.87 -3.60 11.49
C VAL A 233 6.56 -5.09 11.40
N ASP A 234 6.31 -5.64 10.20
CA ASP A 234 5.96 -7.04 9.99
C ASP A 234 7.14 -7.95 9.59
N ASN A 235 8.36 -7.40 9.49
CA ASN A 235 9.55 -8.10 9.04
C ASN A 235 10.58 -8.25 10.17
N ILE A 236 10.78 -9.48 10.62
CA ILE A 236 11.64 -9.83 11.74
C ILE A 236 12.90 -10.49 11.18
N VAL A 237 14.05 -9.85 11.38
CA VAL A 237 15.35 -10.39 10.97
C VAL A 237 16.03 -11.06 12.17
N VAL A 238 16.29 -12.36 12.07
CA VAL A 238 16.97 -13.10 13.12
C VAL A 238 18.48 -12.91 12.98
N PHE A 239 19.07 -12.27 13.98
CA PHE A 239 20.51 -12.04 14.11
C PHE A 239 21.14 -13.14 14.98
N ASP A 240 22.47 -13.18 15.00
CA ASP A 240 23.23 -14.05 15.91
C ASP A 240 23.02 -13.63 17.38
N GLU A 241 22.85 -12.34 17.61
CA GLU A 241 22.52 -11.75 18.91
C GLU A 241 21.09 -12.08 19.36
N GLY A 242 20.87 -12.23 20.67
CA GLY A 242 19.55 -12.49 21.27
C GLY A 242 19.16 -13.98 21.37
N ALA A 243 18.44 -14.34 22.43
CA ALA A 243 18.04 -15.72 22.66
C ALA A 243 16.81 -16.11 21.81
N VAL A 244 16.74 -17.38 21.40
CA VAL A 244 15.61 -17.93 20.63
C VAL A 244 14.26 -17.67 21.33
N HIS A 245 14.25 -17.82 22.66
CA HIS A 245 13.05 -17.60 23.47
C HIS A 245 12.53 -16.17 23.43
N ASP A 246 13.43 -15.18 23.42
CA ASP A 246 13.06 -13.76 23.39
C ASP A 246 12.49 -13.37 22.03
N TYR A 247 13.12 -13.84 20.95
CA TYR A 247 12.57 -13.73 19.60
C TYR A 247 11.20 -14.40 19.49
N ALA A 248 11.04 -15.58 20.07
CA ALA A 248 9.79 -16.32 20.00
C ALA A 248 8.64 -15.59 20.71
N ARG A 249 8.92 -15.01 21.90
CA ARG A 249 7.97 -14.16 22.64
C ARG A 249 7.64 -12.87 21.89
N TYR A 250 8.64 -12.24 21.28
CA TYR A 250 8.43 -11.05 20.46
C TYR A 250 7.48 -11.34 19.29
N CYS A 251 7.73 -12.43 18.56
CA CYS A 251 6.88 -12.87 17.45
C CYS A 251 5.47 -13.27 17.90
N SER A 252 5.33 -13.95 19.05
CA SER A 252 4.02 -14.33 19.57
C SER A 252 3.22 -13.09 19.96
N ASN A 253 3.79 -12.13 20.69
CA ASN A 253 3.10 -10.90 21.08
C ASN A 253 2.61 -10.12 19.86
N MET A 254 3.39 -10.12 18.78
CA MET A 254 3.00 -9.49 17.52
C MET A 254 1.82 -10.21 16.87
N LEU A 255 1.88 -11.55 16.77
CA LEU A 255 0.78 -12.37 16.24
C LEU A 255 -0.47 -12.36 17.12
N GLN A 256 -0.36 -12.15 18.42
CA GLN A 256 -1.52 -12.01 19.32
C GLN A 256 -2.25 -10.67 19.12
N SER A 257 -1.60 -9.68 18.50
CA SER A 257 -2.28 -8.43 18.19
C SER A 257 -3.30 -8.63 17.06
N ASP A 258 -4.51 -8.10 17.22
CA ASP A 258 -5.56 -8.12 16.18
C ASP A 258 -5.17 -7.32 14.92
N VAL A 259 -4.12 -6.50 15.02
CA VAL A 259 -3.63 -5.66 13.93
C VAL A 259 -2.71 -6.45 12.98
N ALA A 260 -1.93 -7.40 13.49
CA ALA A 260 -0.98 -8.16 12.69
C ALA A 260 -1.58 -9.49 12.22
N LEU A 261 -1.94 -9.56 10.93
CA LEU A 261 -2.49 -10.78 10.32
C LEU A 261 -1.40 -11.75 9.83
N PHE A 262 -0.18 -11.27 9.62
CA PHE A 262 0.96 -12.08 9.23
C PHE A 262 2.27 -11.46 9.70
N ILE A 263 3.31 -12.29 9.84
CA ILE A 263 4.67 -11.87 10.15
C ILE A 263 5.65 -12.60 9.22
N VAL A 264 6.75 -11.95 8.88
CA VAL A 264 7.81 -12.51 8.04
C VAL A 264 9.09 -12.63 8.85
N ILE A 265 9.59 -13.85 9.03
CA ILE A 265 10.80 -14.14 9.79
C ILE A 265 11.90 -14.53 8.80
N ARG A 266 12.98 -13.75 8.75
CA ARG A 266 14.09 -13.93 7.80
C ARG A 266 15.42 -14.14 8.52
N SER A 267 16.30 -14.97 7.96
CA SER A 267 17.69 -15.10 8.42
C SER A 267 18.54 -13.91 7.98
N SER A 268 19.35 -13.35 8.90
CA SER A 268 20.36 -12.34 8.56
C SER A 268 21.55 -12.93 7.79
N SER A 269 21.96 -14.15 8.14
CA SER A 269 23.12 -14.87 7.61
C SER A 269 22.79 -16.35 7.39
N PRO A 270 23.58 -17.10 6.62
CA PRO A 270 23.39 -18.55 6.46
C PRO A 270 23.50 -19.31 7.79
N GLU A 271 24.29 -18.79 8.73
CA GLU A 271 24.52 -19.38 10.05
C GLU A 271 23.29 -19.26 10.96
N THR A 272 22.44 -18.23 10.77
CA THR A 272 21.21 -18.04 11.55
C THR A 272 20.02 -18.82 11.03
N VAL A 273 20.14 -19.55 9.90
CA VAL A 273 19.04 -20.33 9.33
C VAL A 273 18.46 -21.38 10.31
N PRO A 274 19.27 -22.18 11.03
CA PRO A 274 18.75 -23.11 12.04
C PRO A 274 18.04 -22.36 13.18
N LYS A 275 18.55 -21.18 13.55
CA LYS A 275 17.97 -20.33 14.60
C LYS A 275 16.58 -19.82 14.21
N VAL A 276 16.38 -19.41 12.95
CA VAL A 276 15.07 -19.02 12.41
C VAL A 276 14.03 -20.13 12.58
N LEU A 277 14.40 -21.37 12.24
CA LEU A 277 13.49 -22.51 12.37
C LEU A 277 13.12 -22.79 13.84
N GLN A 278 14.09 -22.66 14.75
CA GLN A 278 13.84 -22.80 16.18
C GLN A 278 12.92 -21.70 16.71
N VAL A 279 13.12 -20.44 16.30
CA VAL A 279 12.26 -19.31 16.65
C VAL A 279 10.83 -19.58 16.17
N VAL A 280 10.65 -19.93 14.90
CA VAL A 280 9.34 -20.25 14.32
C VAL A 280 8.63 -21.35 15.10
N HIS A 281 9.33 -22.46 15.37
CA HIS A 281 8.78 -23.58 16.12
C HIS A 281 8.36 -23.15 17.54
N GLN A 282 9.21 -22.39 18.23
CA GLN A 282 8.92 -21.93 19.59
C GLN A 282 7.79 -20.90 19.63
N THR A 283 7.68 -20.01 18.65
CA THR A 283 6.54 -19.09 18.50
C THR A 283 5.24 -19.86 18.35
N LYS A 284 5.21 -20.88 17.48
CA LYS A 284 4.04 -21.76 17.33
C LYS A 284 3.71 -22.49 18.64
N SER A 285 4.72 -22.97 19.35
CA SER A 285 4.53 -23.62 20.65
C SER A 285 3.94 -22.68 21.71
N ILE A 286 4.30 -21.39 21.72
CA ILE A 286 3.75 -20.39 22.64
C ILE A 286 2.28 -20.10 22.31
N LEU A 287 1.96 -19.93 21.02
CA LEU A 287 0.58 -19.67 20.56
C LEU A 287 -0.36 -20.86 20.83
N HIS A 288 0.10 -22.08 20.57
CA HIS A 288 -0.65 -23.29 20.90
C HIS A 288 -0.85 -23.42 22.42
N ALA A 289 0.13 -23.02 23.22
CA ALA A 289 0.00 -23.02 24.68
C ALA A 289 -0.97 -21.95 25.20
N SER A 290 -1.17 -20.83 24.50
CA SER A 290 -2.14 -19.79 24.86
C SER A 290 -3.58 -20.11 24.44
N GLY A 291 -3.82 -21.23 23.75
CA GLY A 291 -5.14 -21.63 23.27
C GLY A 291 -5.64 -20.79 22.08
N GLU A 292 -4.74 -20.04 21.45
CA GLU A 292 -5.00 -19.16 20.32
C GLU A 292 -4.57 -19.87 19.03
N ASP A 293 -5.05 -21.10 18.90
CA ASP A 293 -4.71 -22.08 17.87
C ASP A 293 -5.50 -21.80 16.57
N ASP A 294 -5.73 -20.52 16.29
CA ASP A 294 -6.25 -20.09 15.00
C ASP A 294 -5.32 -20.62 13.92
N GLU A 295 -5.91 -21.19 12.86
CA GLU A 295 -5.26 -21.91 11.76
C GLU A 295 -4.06 -21.12 11.18
N LEU A 296 -2.88 -21.28 11.78
CA LEU A 296 -1.69 -20.50 11.42
C LEU A 296 -1.04 -21.14 10.20
N TYR A 297 -1.15 -20.45 9.08
CA TYR A 297 -0.54 -20.85 7.82
C TYR A 297 0.96 -20.52 7.84
N GLN A 298 1.78 -21.51 7.47
CA GLN A 298 3.23 -21.39 7.40
C GLN A 298 3.70 -21.56 5.96
N TYR A 299 4.38 -20.55 5.42
CA TYR A 299 4.97 -20.58 4.08
C TYR A 299 6.48 -20.42 4.17
N VAL A 300 7.22 -21.38 3.64
CA VAL A 300 8.70 -21.36 3.66
C VAL A 300 9.22 -21.06 2.27
N GLN A 301 9.99 -19.98 2.16
CA GLN A 301 10.69 -19.60 0.95
C GLN A 301 12.20 -19.71 1.17
N TYR A 302 12.83 -20.50 0.31
CA TYR A 302 14.28 -20.52 0.18
C TYR A 302 14.65 -19.51 -0.89
N ASP A 303 15.57 -18.60 -0.55
CA ASP A 303 16.08 -17.66 -1.54
C ASP A 303 16.87 -18.47 -2.56
N LYS A 304 16.40 -18.44 -3.80
CA LYS A 304 17.13 -19.06 -4.89
C LYS A 304 18.15 -18.03 -5.31
N ASP A 305 19.32 -18.06 -4.66
CA ASP A 305 20.52 -17.60 -5.32
C ASP A 305 20.52 -18.29 -6.67
N THR A 306 20.25 -17.50 -7.70
CA THR A 306 20.25 -17.95 -9.07
C THR A 306 21.71 -17.82 -9.46
N PRO A 307 22.55 -18.89 -9.39
CA PRO A 307 23.81 -18.81 -10.10
C PRO A 307 23.41 -18.64 -11.56
N SER A 308 23.67 -17.45 -12.08
CA SER A 308 23.65 -17.10 -13.49
C SER A 308 24.62 -18.04 -14.21
N GLY A 309 24.13 -19.22 -14.56
CA GLY A 309 24.95 -20.27 -15.13
C GLY A 309 24.07 -21.43 -15.54
N LYS A 310 23.81 -21.49 -16.86
CA LYS A 310 23.12 -22.57 -17.58
C LYS A 310 23.44 -23.94 -16.97
N LYS A 311 22.47 -24.61 -16.33
CA LYS A 311 22.65 -25.98 -15.83
C LYS A 311 21.85 -26.96 -16.69
N ALA A 312 22.61 -27.72 -17.47
CA ALA A 312 22.23 -29.03 -17.98
C ALA A 312 21.71 -29.94 -16.85
N PRO A 313 20.91 -30.98 -17.15
CA PRO A 313 20.38 -31.90 -16.15
C PRO A 313 21.51 -32.53 -15.32
N ARG A 314 21.48 -32.29 -14.01
CA ARG A 314 22.41 -32.90 -13.05
C ARG A 314 22.05 -34.37 -12.90
N ILE A 315 22.85 -35.24 -13.52
CA ILE A 315 22.88 -36.67 -13.19
C ILE A 315 23.54 -36.77 -11.81
N ILE A 316 22.76 -37.13 -10.79
CA ILE A 316 23.26 -37.38 -9.43
C ILE A 316 24.02 -38.71 -9.49
N LYS A 317 25.35 -38.66 -9.38
CA LYS A 317 26.17 -39.85 -9.10
C LYS A 317 26.13 -40.09 -7.60
N LEU A 318 25.71 -41.28 -7.19
CA LEU A 318 25.43 -41.64 -5.79
C LEU A 318 26.66 -42.20 -5.05
N ASP A 319 27.83 -42.26 -5.70
CA ASP A 319 29.03 -42.96 -5.19
C ASP A 319 30.21 -42.05 -4.80
N ASP A 320 30.06 -40.72 -4.88
CA ASP A 320 31.12 -39.80 -4.45
C ASP A 320 30.90 -39.35 -3.00
N GLY A 321 31.91 -39.60 -2.16
CA GLY A 321 31.81 -39.56 -0.70
C GLY A 321 31.37 -38.23 -0.09
N ALA A 322 30.45 -38.31 0.88
CA ALA A 322 30.10 -37.30 1.87
C ALA A 322 30.10 -35.85 1.34
N ASP A 323 29.25 -35.56 0.35
CA ASP A 323 28.82 -34.20 0.06
C ASP A 323 28.20 -33.61 1.33
N LYS A 324 29.00 -32.84 2.08
CA LYS A 324 28.56 -32.11 3.27
C LYS A 324 27.41 -31.22 2.84
N TYR A 325 26.22 -31.48 3.39
CA TYR A 325 25.04 -30.67 3.19
C TYR A 325 25.38 -29.19 3.39
N GLN A 326 25.31 -28.40 2.33
CA GLN A 326 25.43 -26.96 2.42
C GLN A 326 24.05 -26.41 2.78
N PRO A 327 23.88 -25.78 3.96
CA PRO A 327 22.63 -25.19 4.33
C PRO A 327 22.25 -24.06 3.35
N PRO A 328 20.96 -23.78 3.16
CA PRO A 328 20.51 -22.66 2.35
C PRO A 328 21.17 -21.35 2.78
N SER A 329 21.52 -20.50 1.82
CA SER A 329 22.16 -19.20 2.07
C SER A 329 21.26 -18.22 2.81
N SER A 330 19.95 -18.30 2.59
CA SER A 330 18.96 -17.56 3.37
C SER A 330 17.60 -18.26 3.36
N LEU A 331 16.87 -18.07 4.46
CA LEU A 331 15.55 -18.62 4.70
C LEU A 331 14.58 -17.50 5.08
N THR A 332 13.41 -17.50 4.44
CA THR A 332 12.29 -16.63 4.78
C THR A 332 11.08 -17.48 5.11
N VAL A 333 10.53 -17.31 6.30
CA VAL A 333 9.32 -18.00 6.77
C VAL A 333 8.22 -16.99 7.00
N HIS A 334 7.08 -17.17 6.35
CA HIS A 334 5.90 -16.37 6.58
C HIS A 334 4.94 -17.15 7.49
N LEU A 335 4.47 -16.51 8.55
CA LEU A 335 3.43 -17.03 9.43
C LEU A 335 2.21 -16.11 9.30
N SER A 336 1.03 -16.65 8.98
CA SER A 336 -0.18 -15.84 8.77
C SER A 336 -1.43 -16.50 9.37
N LYS A 337 -2.32 -15.66 9.92
CA LYS A 337 -3.66 -16.07 10.37
C LYS A 337 -4.63 -16.31 9.20
N ILE A 338 -4.33 -15.73 8.04
CA ILE A 338 -5.12 -15.87 6.81
C ILE A 338 -4.34 -16.65 5.74
N PRO A 339 -5.02 -17.42 4.88
CA PRO A 339 -4.36 -18.12 3.78
C PRO A 339 -3.79 -17.11 2.76
N MET A 340 -2.55 -17.33 2.34
CA MET A 340 -1.87 -16.53 1.31
C MET A 340 -1.69 -17.36 0.03
N PRO A 341 -2.67 -17.35 -0.91
CA PRO A 341 -2.64 -18.19 -2.10
C PRO A 341 -1.46 -17.87 -3.05
N GLU A 342 -0.96 -16.64 -3.05
CA GLU A 342 0.19 -16.25 -3.90
C GLU A 342 1.51 -16.90 -3.48
N LEU A 343 1.61 -17.33 -2.22
CA LEU A 343 2.81 -17.98 -1.68
C LEU A 343 2.69 -19.51 -1.67
N GLN A 344 1.53 -20.06 -2.06
CA GLN A 344 1.38 -21.49 -2.24
C GLN A 344 2.28 -21.95 -3.39
N PRO A 345 2.95 -23.11 -3.26
CA PRO A 345 3.75 -23.66 -4.33
C PRO A 345 2.85 -23.90 -5.54
N ARG A 346 2.94 -23.03 -6.54
CA ARG A 346 2.28 -23.24 -7.83
C ARG A 346 2.84 -24.55 -8.37
N MET A 347 2.02 -25.60 -8.35
CA MET A 347 2.37 -26.87 -8.99
C MET A 347 2.71 -26.51 -10.42
N LYS A 348 3.99 -26.59 -10.77
CA LYS A 348 4.42 -26.43 -12.16
C LYS A 348 3.57 -27.43 -12.94
N ALA A 349 2.77 -26.93 -13.87
CA ALA A 349 2.10 -27.80 -14.82
C ALA A 349 3.18 -28.75 -15.37
N PRO A 350 2.92 -30.07 -15.40
CA PRO A 350 3.91 -31.02 -15.88
C PRO A 350 4.44 -30.53 -17.22
N ASP A 351 5.77 -30.46 -17.34
CA ASP A 351 6.43 -30.05 -18.58
C ASP A 351 5.75 -30.80 -19.74
N PRO A 352 5.39 -30.12 -20.84
CA PRO A 352 4.80 -30.80 -21.98
C PRO A 352 5.75 -31.92 -22.37
N ILE A 353 5.29 -33.15 -22.19
CA ILE A 353 5.96 -34.36 -22.64
C ILE A 353 6.41 -34.05 -24.06
N LYS A 354 7.72 -34.09 -24.32
CA LYS A 354 8.26 -34.08 -25.68
C LYS A 354 7.71 -35.32 -26.37
N VAL A 355 6.52 -35.18 -26.95
CA VAL A 355 5.96 -36.18 -27.86
C VAL A 355 6.90 -36.20 -29.06
N PRO A 356 7.47 -37.37 -29.43
CA PRO A 356 8.24 -37.49 -30.66
C PRO A 356 7.39 -37.02 -31.84
N PRO A 357 8.00 -36.45 -32.89
CA PRO A 357 7.28 -35.82 -33.98
C PRO A 357 6.26 -36.81 -34.58
N PRO A 358 4.98 -36.41 -34.73
CA PRO A 358 4.01 -37.27 -35.38
C PRO A 358 4.39 -37.42 -36.87
N PRO A 359 4.13 -38.60 -37.48
CA PRO A 359 4.30 -38.78 -38.91
C PRO A 359 3.41 -37.79 -39.69
N PRO A 360 3.83 -37.39 -40.90
CA PRO A 360 3.17 -36.32 -41.64
C PRO A 360 1.73 -36.69 -41.96
N LEU A 361 0.79 -35.98 -41.32
CA LEU A 361 -0.64 -36.05 -41.61
C LEU A 361 -1.04 -34.97 -42.62
N ARG A 362 -1.93 -35.41 -43.52
CA ARG A 362 -2.35 -34.81 -44.78
C ARG A 362 -2.93 -33.39 -44.68
N GLU A 363 -2.80 -32.65 -45.78
CA GLU A 363 -3.06 -31.22 -45.98
C GLU A 363 -4.54 -30.72 -45.95
N GLU A 364 -5.48 -31.39 -45.28
CA GLU A 364 -6.91 -31.03 -45.46
C GLU A 364 -7.49 -29.99 -44.47
N GLU A 365 -6.78 -29.55 -43.43
CA GLU A 365 -7.33 -28.62 -42.42
C GLU A 365 -6.90 -27.15 -42.52
N LYS A 366 -6.21 -26.72 -43.59
CA LYS A 366 -5.85 -25.30 -43.80
C LYS A 366 -6.95 -24.44 -44.45
N GLY A 367 -8.05 -25.04 -44.91
CA GLY A 367 -9.12 -24.34 -45.62
C GLY A 367 -10.13 -23.59 -44.74
N LYS A 368 -10.41 -24.07 -43.52
CA LYS A 368 -11.52 -23.53 -42.70
C LYS A 368 -11.20 -22.23 -41.94
N ASN A 369 -9.95 -22.02 -41.53
CA ASN A 369 -9.58 -20.81 -40.78
C ASN A 369 -9.53 -19.55 -41.65
N LYS A 370 -9.17 -19.68 -42.93
CA LYS A 370 -9.10 -18.54 -43.87
C LYS A 370 -10.48 -18.05 -44.34
N ALA A 371 -11.51 -18.91 -44.24
CA ALA A 371 -12.89 -18.55 -44.56
C ALA A 371 -13.55 -17.74 -43.43
N ARG A 372 -13.32 -18.12 -42.16
CA ARG A 372 -13.83 -17.39 -40.99
C ARG A 372 -13.25 -15.98 -40.88
N GLU A 373 -11.94 -15.84 -41.10
CA GLU A 373 -11.28 -14.53 -41.04
C GLU A 373 -11.77 -13.56 -42.14
N LYS A 374 -12.13 -14.07 -43.32
CA LYS A 374 -12.75 -13.26 -44.38
C LYS A 374 -14.19 -12.86 -44.08
N GLU A 375 -14.95 -13.70 -43.37
CA GLU A 375 -16.33 -13.40 -42.99
C GLU A 375 -16.40 -12.32 -41.90
N ASP A 376 -15.54 -12.41 -40.89
CA ASP A 376 -15.48 -11.44 -39.79
C ASP A 376 -15.04 -10.05 -40.29
N LYS A 377 -14.06 -10.01 -41.21
CA LYS A 377 -13.62 -8.76 -41.85
C LYS A 377 -14.71 -8.12 -42.72
N LYS A 378 -15.60 -8.92 -43.34
CA LYS A 378 -16.74 -8.42 -44.12
C LYS A 378 -17.83 -7.85 -43.20
N LYS A 379 -18.16 -8.54 -42.09
CA LYS A 379 -19.12 -8.05 -41.09
C LYS A 379 -18.67 -6.75 -40.43
N GLN A 380 -17.38 -6.63 -40.13
CA GLN A 380 -16.84 -5.40 -39.52
C GLN A 380 -16.95 -4.19 -40.48
N LYS A 381 -16.64 -4.39 -41.76
CA LYS A 381 -16.74 -3.33 -42.77
C LYS A 381 -18.19 -2.89 -43.04
N GLU A 382 -19.14 -3.82 -42.94
CA GLU A 382 -20.57 -3.51 -43.10
C GLU A 382 -21.13 -2.73 -41.90
N ARG A 383 -20.69 -3.07 -40.68
CA ARG A 383 -21.03 -2.32 -39.46
C ARG A 383 -20.51 -0.89 -39.50
N GLU A 384 -19.25 -0.70 -39.89
CA GLU A 384 -18.62 0.63 -40.02
C GLU A 384 -19.31 1.50 -41.08
N LYS A 385 -19.73 0.89 -42.21
CA LYS A 385 -20.50 1.59 -43.24
C LYS A 385 -21.86 2.08 -42.71
N ARG A 386 -22.57 1.24 -41.96
CA ARG A 386 -23.89 1.57 -41.40
C ARG A 386 -23.81 2.69 -40.36
N GLU A 387 -22.78 2.67 -39.51
CA GLU A 387 -22.54 3.71 -38.51
C GLU A 387 -22.21 5.06 -39.17
N ARG A 388 -21.44 5.05 -40.26
CA ARG A 388 -21.15 6.26 -41.05
C ARG A 388 -22.39 6.85 -41.73
N GLU A 389 -23.26 6.00 -42.29
CA GLU A 389 -24.53 6.44 -42.91
C GLU A 389 -25.49 7.03 -41.86
N GLU A 390 -25.57 6.42 -40.66
CA GLU A 390 -26.39 6.91 -39.56
C GLU A 390 -25.88 8.26 -39.03
N ALA A 391 -24.57 8.42 -38.88
CA ALA A 391 -23.96 9.70 -38.49
C ALA A 391 -24.20 10.82 -39.51
N GLU A 392 -24.18 10.50 -40.82
CA GLU A 392 -24.49 11.47 -41.86
C GLU A 392 -25.99 11.86 -41.84
N ALA A 393 -26.89 10.88 -41.66
CA ALA A 393 -28.32 11.13 -41.54
C ALA A 393 -28.66 12.01 -40.33
N ALA A 394 -27.99 11.79 -39.18
CA ALA A 394 -28.13 12.62 -37.99
C ALA A 394 -27.68 14.07 -38.25
N ARG A 395 -26.55 14.27 -38.94
CA ARG A 395 -26.07 15.61 -39.34
C ARG A 395 -27.03 16.32 -40.28
N ARG A 396 -27.66 15.60 -41.23
CA ARG A 396 -28.68 16.18 -42.12
C ARG A 396 -29.94 16.62 -41.36
N ARG A 397 -30.41 15.82 -40.39
CA ARG A 397 -31.56 16.18 -39.54
C ARG A 397 -31.29 17.39 -38.67
N ALA A 398 -30.07 17.55 -38.15
CA ALA A 398 -29.68 18.71 -37.36
C ALA A 398 -29.74 20.01 -38.20
N LYS A 399 -29.20 19.98 -39.43
CA LYS A 399 -29.23 21.15 -40.34
C LYS A 399 -30.64 21.58 -40.75
N ILE A 400 -31.59 20.65 -40.88
CA ILE A 400 -32.98 20.98 -41.23
C ILE A 400 -33.70 21.69 -40.08
N LYS A 401 -33.41 21.32 -38.82
CA LYS A 401 -34.00 21.99 -37.64
C LYS A 401 -33.52 23.43 -37.48
N GLU A 402 -32.33 23.77 -37.96
CA GLU A 402 -31.74 25.10 -37.84
C GLU A 402 -32.25 26.08 -38.91
N GLN A 403 -32.87 25.59 -39.99
CA GLN A 403 -33.38 26.40 -41.10
C GLN A 403 -34.89 26.67 -41.06
N VAL A 404 -35.59 26.39 -39.96
CA VAL A 404 -36.97 26.84 -39.77
C VAL A 404 -36.94 28.19 -39.03
N PRO A 405 -37.07 29.34 -39.72
CA PRO A 405 -37.11 30.62 -39.05
C PRO A 405 -38.44 30.77 -38.30
N GLU A 406 -38.37 30.92 -36.98
CA GLU A 406 -39.47 31.44 -36.18
C GLU A 406 -39.76 32.89 -36.63
N GLY A 407 -40.78 33.02 -37.47
CA GLY A 407 -41.15 34.29 -38.10
C GLY A 407 -42.65 34.56 -38.09
N ARG A 408 -43.08 35.24 -37.02
CA ARG A 408 -44.08 36.34 -36.97
C ARG A 408 -45.60 36.09 -36.84
N HIS A 409 -46.14 36.97 -35.98
CA HIS A 409 -47.48 37.57 -35.87
C HIS A 409 -48.38 36.95 -34.79
N GLY A 410 -48.98 37.68 -33.85
CA GLY A 410 -49.05 39.12 -33.57
C GLY A 410 -50.22 39.38 -32.60
N ARG A 411 -50.11 40.45 -31.78
CA ARG A 411 -51.16 41.30 -31.18
C ARG A 411 -52.52 40.67 -30.79
N SER A 412 -52.91 40.82 -29.51
CA SER A 412 -53.96 41.75 -29.05
C SER A 412 -54.70 41.31 -27.77
N THR A 413 -54.85 42.28 -26.84
CA THR A 413 -55.97 42.52 -25.89
C THR A 413 -56.26 41.57 -24.72
N SER A 414 -56.00 42.09 -23.51
CA SER A 414 -56.70 41.84 -22.22
C SER A 414 -58.11 42.49 -22.22
N PRO A 415 -58.98 42.44 -21.17
CA PRO A 415 -58.94 41.73 -19.86
C PRO A 415 -60.33 41.10 -19.48
N PRO A 416 -60.88 41.16 -18.24
CA PRO A 416 -60.88 40.11 -17.19
C PRO A 416 -62.29 39.62 -16.76
N ALA A 417 -62.38 38.60 -15.89
CA ALA A 417 -63.25 38.54 -14.67
C ALA A 417 -63.67 37.12 -14.21
N ARG A 418 -63.50 36.90 -12.90
CA ARG A 418 -64.33 36.16 -11.92
C ARG A 418 -65.52 35.32 -12.44
N ASN A 419 -65.65 34.06 -12.01
CA ASN A 419 -66.43 33.65 -10.82
C ASN A 419 -66.64 32.12 -10.68
N ARG A 420 -66.57 31.67 -9.42
CA ARG A 420 -67.43 30.69 -8.70
C ARG A 420 -67.77 29.30 -9.27
N LEU A 421 -67.47 28.31 -8.41
CA LEU A 421 -68.38 27.28 -7.84
C LEU A 421 -69.54 26.78 -8.72
N ALA A 422 -69.57 25.46 -9.00
CA ALA A 422 -70.59 24.53 -8.49
C ALA A 422 -70.45 23.11 -9.11
N LYS A 423 -70.40 22.09 -8.24
CA LYS A 423 -70.96 20.73 -8.47
C LYS A 423 -72.49 20.87 -8.66
N PRO A 424 -73.23 19.94 -9.32
CA PRO A 424 -73.28 18.52 -8.91
C PRO A 424 -73.61 17.47 -10.02
N GLN A 425 -73.56 16.19 -9.61
CA GLN A 425 -74.42 15.00 -9.90
C GLN A 425 -75.40 15.06 -11.11
N GLN A 426 -75.76 14.01 -11.86
CA GLN A 426 -75.69 12.55 -11.72
C GLN A 426 -76.27 11.86 -12.98
N ILE A 427 -76.07 10.53 -13.09
CA ILE A 427 -76.91 9.49 -13.76
C ILE A 427 -76.84 9.39 -15.30
N ARG A 428 -76.29 8.26 -15.80
CA ARG A 428 -77.02 7.10 -16.40
C ARG A 428 -76.00 6.09 -16.96
N GLU A 429 -75.72 4.99 -16.25
CA GLU A 429 -76.22 3.63 -16.52
C GLU A 429 -76.12 3.14 -17.98
N ASN A 430 -75.23 2.17 -18.23
CA ASN A 430 -75.62 0.88 -18.81
C ASN A 430 -74.61 -0.24 -18.49
N ARG A 431 -75.15 -1.32 -17.90
CA ARG A 431 -74.64 -2.71 -17.83
C ARG A 431 -74.37 -3.23 -19.25
N SER A 432 -73.50 -4.22 -19.51
CA SER A 432 -73.58 -5.64 -19.10
C SER A 432 -72.24 -6.31 -19.49
N SER A 433 -71.56 -7.05 -18.61
CA SER A 433 -71.45 -8.54 -18.58
C SER A 433 -70.66 -9.12 -19.77
N GLU A 434 -69.64 -9.99 -19.65
CA GLU A 434 -69.55 -11.23 -18.87
C GLU A 434 -68.14 -11.87 -19.00
N ASN A 435 -67.69 -12.59 -17.96
CA ASN A 435 -66.84 -13.82 -17.96
C ASN A 435 -65.34 -13.76 -18.38
N LEU A 436 -64.36 -14.48 -17.78
CA LEU A 436 -64.34 -15.64 -16.85
C LEU A 436 -62.89 -15.85 -16.29
N ALA A 437 -62.79 -16.39 -15.05
CA ALA A 437 -61.71 -17.16 -14.37
C ALA A 437 -60.28 -16.53 -14.21
N SER A 438 -59.70 -16.35 -13.00
CA SER A 438 -59.42 -17.22 -11.82
C SER A 438 -58.32 -18.29 -12.02
N THR A 439 -57.10 -17.96 -11.56
CA THR A 439 -56.19 -18.78 -10.71
C THR A 439 -55.06 -17.84 -10.28
N GLY A 440 -54.74 -17.59 -9.01
CA GLY A 440 -54.53 -18.54 -7.91
C GLY A 440 -53.02 -18.63 -7.68
N GLY A 441 -52.52 -17.99 -6.61
CA GLY A 441 -51.11 -17.64 -6.44
C GLY A 441 -50.18 -18.69 -5.84
N SER A 442 -48.92 -18.31 -5.65
CA SER A 442 -48.02 -18.87 -4.62
C SER A 442 -46.76 -18.02 -4.49
N SER A 443 -46.65 -17.28 -3.39
CA SER A 443 -45.39 -16.75 -2.86
C SER A 443 -44.67 -17.87 -2.12
N ARG A 444 -43.44 -18.19 -2.52
CA ARG A 444 -42.53 -19.05 -1.76
C ARG A 444 -41.30 -18.26 -1.34
N SER A 445 -41.29 -17.91 -0.06
CA SER A 445 -40.11 -17.59 0.73
C SER A 445 -39.30 -18.87 0.98
N THR A 446 -37.97 -18.76 0.88
CA THR A 446 -37.01 -19.81 1.24
C THR A 446 -36.33 -19.43 2.55
N PRO A 447 -36.34 -20.29 3.59
CA PRO A 447 -35.44 -20.17 4.73
C PRO A 447 -34.22 -21.08 4.54
N PHE A 448 -33.02 -20.54 4.76
CA PHE A 448 -31.79 -21.32 4.86
C PHE A 448 -31.68 -21.92 6.28
N LEU A 449 -31.50 -23.24 6.33
CA LEU A 449 -31.30 -24.05 7.52
C LEU A 449 -29.81 -24.06 7.93
N LEU A 450 -29.55 -23.83 9.22
CA LEU A 450 -28.30 -24.18 9.90
C LEU A 450 -28.39 -25.62 10.43
N PRO A 451 -27.31 -26.43 10.40
CA PRO A 451 -27.26 -27.67 11.14
C PRO A 451 -26.64 -27.46 12.53
N SER A 452 -27.44 -27.77 13.55
CA SER A 452 -27.06 -27.89 14.96
C SER A 452 -26.72 -29.33 15.29
N TRP A 453 -25.51 -29.60 15.80
CA TRP A 453 -25.13 -30.90 16.37
C TRP A 453 -24.80 -30.78 17.87
N ILE A 454 -25.65 -31.45 18.66
CA ILE A 454 -25.39 -32.28 19.85
C ILE A 454 -24.82 -31.61 21.12
N THR A 455 -25.71 -31.58 22.11
CA THR A 455 -25.50 -31.40 23.55
C THR A 455 -25.09 -32.72 24.24
N SER A 456 -24.15 -32.64 25.18
CA SER A 456 -24.01 -33.52 26.36
C SER A 456 -23.04 -32.82 27.32
N SER A 457 -23.49 -32.23 28.43
CA SER A 457 -23.91 -32.85 29.70
C SER A 457 -22.75 -33.01 30.70
N ALA A 458 -22.84 -32.17 31.74
CA ALA A 458 -22.61 -32.43 33.16
C ALA A 458 -21.17 -32.59 33.74
N ASN A 459 -20.92 -31.70 34.71
CA ASN A 459 -20.32 -31.92 36.03
C ASN A 459 -19.06 -32.80 36.16
N SER A 460 -18.01 -32.21 36.75
CA SER A 460 -17.40 -32.82 37.95
C SER A 460 -16.71 -31.79 38.86
N PRO A 461 -16.77 -32.01 40.19
CA PRO A 461 -16.20 -31.14 41.20
C PRO A 461 -14.77 -31.54 41.59
N SER A 462 -14.15 -30.66 42.36
CA SER A 462 -13.02 -30.85 43.26
C SER A 462 -12.74 -32.30 43.71
N ASN A 463 -11.48 -32.74 43.62
CA ASN A 463 -10.84 -33.37 44.78
C ASN A 463 -9.31 -33.36 44.72
N SER A 464 -8.72 -33.08 45.87
CA SER A 464 -7.33 -33.23 46.27
C SER A 464 -6.86 -34.68 46.29
N ASN A 465 -5.60 -34.93 45.92
CA ASN A 465 -4.64 -35.65 46.78
C ASN A 465 -3.23 -35.71 46.17
N SER A 466 -2.30 -35.05 46.89
CA SER A 466 -1.03 -35.60 47.37
C SER A 466 -0.50 -36.89 46.74
N TYR A 467 0.70 -36.81 46.16
CA TYR A 467 1.78 -37.77 46.41
C TYR A 467 3.15 -37.07 46.44
N ASN A 468 3.79 -37.18 47.61
CA ASN A 468 5.20 -36.93 47.87
C ASN A 468 6.06 -38.10 47.34
N LYS A 469 7.37 -37.84 47.22
CA LYS A 469 8.54 -38.74 47.02
C LYS A 469 9.08 -38.75 45.57
N LEU A 470 10.37 -38.61 45.27
CA LEU A 470 11.61 -38.76 46.05
C LEU A 470 12.77 -38.00 45.38
N PHE A 471 13.70 -37.57 46.23
CA PHE A 471 15.04 -37.01 45.99
C PHE A 471 16.01 -38.03 45.37
N THR A 472 16.90 -37.57 44.47
CA THR A 472 18.35 -37.91 44.35
C THR A 472 18.95 -36.92 43.35
N SER A 473 19.60 -35.81 43.74
CA SER A 473 20.97 -35.67 44.25
C SER A 473 22.05 -36.42 43.46
N VAL A 474 22.69 -35.74 42.51
CA VAL A 474 24.03 -36.09 42.00
C VAL A 474 24.87 -34.80 42.03
N ARG A 475 25.94 -34.83 42.83
CA ARG A 475 26.99 -33.80 42.94
C ARG A 475 27.90 -33.84 41.70
N PRO A 476 28.47 -32.70 41.27
CA PRO A 476 29.76 -32.70 40.61
C PRO A 476 30.88 -32.38 41.61
N SER A 477 31.87 -33.26 41.64
CA SER A 477 33.14 -33.14 42.37
C SER A 477 34.05 -32.10 41.72
N SER A 478 34.51 -31.17 42.55
CA SER A 478 35.65 -30.27 42.31
C SER A 478 36.95 -31.05 42.46
N THR A 479 37.88 -30.87 41.53
CA THR A 479 39.31 -31.14 41.73
C THR A 479 40.10 -29.89 41.33
N TYR A 480 40.62 -29.22 42.36
CA TYR A 480 41.78 -28.34 42.28
C TYR A 480 43.05 -29.19 42.12
N GLY A 481 44.02 -28.68 41.37
CA GLY A 481 45.38 -29.19 41.31
C GLY A 481 46.33 -28.07 40.91
N THR A 482 46.90 -27.41 41.90
CA THR A 482 47.95 -26.38 41.78
C THR A 482 49.33 -27.05 41.87
N GLY A 483 50.20 -26.76 40.89
CA GLY A 483 51.65 -26.56 40.97
C GLY A 483 52.57 -27.56 41.69
N MET A 484 53.49 -28.16 40.93
CA MET A 484 54.92 -27.81 40.92
C MET A 484 55.58 -28.34 39.64
#